data_AF-A0A8H7J0S2-F1
#
_entry.id   AF-A0A8H7J0S2-F1
#
_cell.length_a   1.000
_cell.length_b   1.000
_cell.length_c   1.000
_cell.angle_alpha   90.00
_cell.angle_beta   90.00
_cell.angle_gamma   90.00
#
_symmetry.space_group_name_H-M   'P 1'
#
loop_
_entity.id
_entity.type
_entity.pdbx_description
1 polymer ?
#
loop_
_entity_poly.entity_id
_entity_poly.type
_entity_poly.pdbx_seq_one_letter_code
_entity_poly.pdbx_strand_id
1 'polypeptide(L)'
;MSSHDQLSAASNDRKSRLAQLKSLKRKQAPEDTQSNDSTTTTASPPSVTTTYLSGRNFDPSTRNVRLGFNDPPTLTATSTLEHQAATLALQTKAAQAQDDAEAPLDLFRLQPKKANWDLKRDLQDKMREGGWRGGSRGRW
;
A
#
# COMPACT_ATOMS: atom_id res chain seq x y z
N MET A 1 -35.02 26.17 -19.16
CA MET A 1 -35.52 24.79 -19.16
C MET A 1 -36.22 24.57 -17.84
N SER A 2 -37.45 24.04 -17.85
CA SER A 2 -38.31 24.02 -16.67
C SER A 2 -37.74 23.09 -15.59
N SER A 3 -37.92 23.43 -14.31
CA SER A 3 -37.50 22.58 -13.17
C SER A 3 -38.09 21.15 -13.28
N HIS A 4 -39.28 21.04 -13.88
CA HIS A 4 -39.91 19.74 -14.13
C HIS A 4 -39.14 18.88 -15.16
N ASP A 5 -38.54 19.52 -16.17
CA ASP A 5 -37.71 18.82 -17.16
C ASP A 5 -36.42 18.29 -16.51
N GLN A 6 -35.83 19.07 -15.61
CA GLN A 6 -34.63 18.66 -14.86
C GLN A 6 -34.92 17.48 -13.91
N LEU A 7 -36.04 17.53 -13.19
CA LEU A 7 -36.48 16.43 -12.31
C LEU A 7 -36.81 15.15 -13.09
N SER A 8 -37.43 15.30 -14.26
CA SER A 8 -37.75 14.19 -15.16
C SER A 8 -36.49 13.58 -15.78
N ALA A 9 -35.53 14.42 -16.20
CA ALA A 9 -34.23 13.99 -16.69
C ALA A 9 -33.43 13.24 -15.63
N ALA A 10 -33.33 13.76 -14.40
CA ALA A 10 -32.65 13.11 -13.29
C ALA A 10 -33.29 11.76 -12.90
N SER A 11 -34.63 11.69 -12.94
CA SER A 11 -35.37 10.45 -12.69
C SER A 11 -35.09 9.39 -13.76
N ASN A 12 -35.03 9.79 -15.02
CA ASN A 12 -34.70 8.89 -16.13
C ASN A 12 -33.25 8.40 -16.06
N ASP A 13 -32.31 9.25 -15.66
CA ASP A 13 -30.91 8.86 -15.47
C ASP A 13 -30.72 7.89 -14.29
N ARG A 14 -31.44 8.09 -13.19
CA ARG A 14 -31.43 7.12 -12.08
C ARG A 14 -32.01 5.76 -12.51
N LYS A 15 -33.09 5.76 -13.31
CA LYS A 15 -33.72 4.53 -13.83
C LYS A 15 -32.77 3.79 -14.78
N SER A 16 -32.08 4.49 -15.68
CA SER A 16 -31.12 3.88 -16.61
C SER A 16 -29.95 3.24 -15.84
N ARG A 17 -29.40 3.95 -14.83
CA ARG A 17 -28.33 3.44 -13.97
C ARG A 17 -28.75 2.20 -13.19
N LEU A 18 -29.95 2.20 -12.62
CA LEU A 18 -30.49 1.03 -11.94
C LEU A 18 -30.73 -0.15 -12.90
N ALA A 19 -31.16 0.10 -14.13
CA ALA A 19 -31.32 -0.94 -15.15
C ALA A 19 -29.96 -1.56 -15.53
N GLN A 20 -28.91 -0.75 -15.69
CA GLN A 20 -27.53 -1.21 -15.92
C GLN A 20 -27.01 -2.06 -14.75
N LEU A 21 -27.26 -1.65 -13.50
CA LEU A 21 -26.87 -2.44 -12.33
C LEU A 21 -27.65 -3.76 -12.23
N LYS A 22 -28.93 -3.76 -12.63
CA LYS A 22 -29.75 -4.99 -12.67
C LYS A 22 -29.33 -5.94 -13.79
N SER A 23 -28.88 -5.44 -14.94
CA SER A 23 -28.36 -6.30 -16.02
C SER A 23 -26.99 -6.88 -15.69
N LEU A 24 -26.13 -6.13 -14.99
CA LEU A 24 -24.86 -6.63 -14.45
C LEU A 24 -25.08 -7.77 -13.44
N LYS A 25 -26.00 -7.60 -12.48
CA LYS A 25 -26.37 -8.66 -11.52
C LYS A 25 -26.95 -9.92 -12.17
N ARG A 26 -27.54 -9.82 -13.38
CA ARG A 26 -28.11 -10.98 -14.08
C ARG A 26 -27.15 -11.63 -15.08
N LYS A 27 -26.13 -10.90 -15.57
CA LYS A 27 -24.99 -11.46 -16.32
C LYS A 27 -24.03 -12.22 -15.42
N GLN A 28 -24.01 -11.91 -14.12
CA GLN A 28 -23.56 -12.83 -13.06
C GLN A 28 -24.69 -13.81 -12.73
N ALA A 29 -25.06 -14.65 -13.70
CA ALA A 29 -25.59 -15.96 -13.35
C ALA A 29 -24.42 -16.80 -12.81
N PRO A 30 -24.62 -17.69 -11.83
CA PRO A 30 -23.57 -18.60 -11.39
C PRO A 30 -23.23 -19.50 -12.58
N GLU A 31 -22.05 -19.28 -13.16
CA GLU A 31 -21.35 -20.32 -13.89
C GLU A 31 -21.08 -21.45 -12.89
N ASP A 32 -21.78 -22.57 -13.07
CA ASP A 32 -21.33 -23.88 -12.63
C ASP A 32 -20.01 -24.21 -13.35
N THR A 33 -18.94 -23.51 -12.99
CA THR A 33 -17.59 -23.84 -13.42
C THR A 33 -16.70 -23.95 -12.21
N GLN A 34 -16.44 -25.22 -11.90
CA GLN A 34 -15.43 -25.71 -10.98
C GLN A 34 -14.17 -24.85 -11.03
N SER A 35 -13.88 -24.18 -9.93
CA SER A 35 -12.52 -23.68 -9.66
C SER A 35 -12.10 -24.31 -8.34
N ASN A 36 -11.20 -25.28 -8.48
CA ASN A 36 -10.40 -25.86 -7.42
C ASN A 36 -9.81 -24.74 -6.55
N ASP A 37 -10.32 -24.58 -5.34
CA ASP A 37 -9.44 -24.32 -4.20
C ASP A 37 -9.51 -25.54 -3.29
N SER A 38 -8.49 -26.37 -3.43
CA SER A 38 -8.26 -27.51 -2.57
C SER A 38 -7.70 -26.99 -1.25
N THR A 39 -8.58 -26.81 -0.26
CA THR A 39 -8.22 -27.05 1.15
C THR A 39 -9.25 -27.98 1.77
N THR A 40 -9.04 -29.27 1.51
CA THR A 40 -9.25 -30.42 2.38
C THR A 40 -10.27 -30.26 3.53
N THR A 41 -11.49 -30.76 3.33
CA THR A 41 -11.98 -31.98 4.03
C THR A 41 -13.37 -32.38 3.53
N THR A 42 -13.42 -33.54 2.86
CA THR A 42 -14.61 -34.41 2.67
C THR A 42 -15.88 -33.77 2.11
N ALA A 43 -16.05 -33.88 0.79
CA ALA A 43 -17.32 -33.70 0.11
C ALA A 43 -18.38 -34.68 0.66
N SER A 44 -19.30 -34.15 1.47
CA SER A 44 -20.60 -34.75 1.73
C SER A 44 -21.61 -34.07 0.79
N PRO A 45 -22.63 -34.78 0.26
CA PRO A 45 -23.70 -34.14 -0.52
C PRO A 45 -24.29 -32.96 0.26
N PRO A 46 -24.83 -31.93 -0.42
CA PRO A 46 -25.39 -30.76 0.25
C PRO A 46 -26.45 -31.22 1.24
N SER A 47 -26.11 -31.13 2.52
CA SER A 47 -26.96 -31.62 3.59
C SER A 47 -28.26 -30.83 3.56
N VAL A 48 -29.40 -31.49 3.78
CA VAL A 48 -30.71 -30.83 3.87
C VAL A 48 -30.68 -29.65 4.85
N THR A 49 -29.81 -29.72 5.85
CA THR A 49 -29.55 -28.63 6.80
C THR A 49 -29.01 -27.36 6.13
N THR A 50 -28.15 -27.41 5.11
CA THR A 50 -27.68 -26.19 4.43
C THR A 50 -28.81 -25.47 3.68
N THR A 51 -29.78 -26.21 3.14
CA THR A 51 -30.93 -25.63 2.44
C THR A 51 -31.89 -24.95 3.42
N TYR A 52 -32.23 -25.59 4.54
CA TYR A 52 -33.20 -25.04 5.51
C TYR A 52 -32.59 -24.02 6.49
N LEU A 53 -31.28 -24.06 6.73
CA LEU A 53 -30.58 -23.09 7.58
C LEU A 53 -30.05 -21.89 6.76
N SER A 54 -30.10 -21.96 5.43
CA SER A 54 -29.75 -20.82 4.58
C SER A 54 -30.66 -19.62 4.88
N GLY A 55 -30.05 -18.46 5.12
CA GLY A 55 -30.78 -17.23 5.49
C GLY A 55 -30.93 -16.98 6.99
N ARG A 56 -30.54 -17.92 7.87
CA ARG A 56 -30.42 -17.65 9.32
C ARG A 56 -29.02 -17.19 9.65
N ASN A 57 -28.89 -16.37 10.69
CA ASN A 57 -27.59 -16.01 11.27
C ASN A 57 -27.05 -17.18 12.12
N PHE A 58 -26.87 -18.34 11.50
CA PHE A 58 -26.43 -19.58 12.15
C PHE A 58 -25.43 -20.29 11.25
N ASP A 59 -24.29 -20.65 11.83
CA ASP A 59 -23.28 -21.45 11.17
C ASP A 59 -23.39 -22.92 11.65
N PRO A 60 -23.69 -23.88 10.75
CA PRO A 60 -23.87 -25.28 11.13
C PRO A 60 -22.58 -25.96 11.59
N SER A 61 -21.40 -25.43 11.24
CA SER A 61 -20.11 -26.00 11.63
C SER A 61 -19.77 -25.66 13.08
N THR A 62 -19.88 -24.39 13.45
CA THR A 62 -19.63 -23.89 14.80
C THR A 62 -20.85 -24.01 15.71
N ARG A 63 -22.04 -24.33 15.15
CA ARG A 63 -23.36 -24.32 15.82
C ARG A 63 -23.62 -23.02 16.60
N ASN A 64 -23.04 -21.92 16.14
CA ASN A 64 -23.10 -20.61 16.76
C ASN A 64 -23.71 -19.58 15.82
N VAL A 65 -23.96 -18.38 16.34
CA VAL A 65 -24.36 -17.23 15.53
C VAL A 65 -23.22 -16.90 14.56
N ARG A 66 -23.54 -16.66 13.30
CA ARG A 66 -22.57 -16.21 12.29
C ARG A 66 -22.24 -14.73 12.53
N LEU A 67 -21.28 -14.46 13.42
CA LEU A 67 -20.73 -13.12 13.56
C LEU A 67 -20.13 -12.72 12.20
N GLY A 68 -20.49 -11.55 11.68
CA GLY A 68 -20.14 -11.09 10.32
C GLY A 68 -18.64 -10.89 10.06
N PHE A 69 -17.78 -11.28 11.00
CA PHE A 69 -16.34 -11.14 10.94
C PHE A 69 -15.72 -12.52 11.21
N ASN A 70 -15.28 -13.19 10.15
CA ASN A 70 -14.55 -14.45 10.24
C ASN A 70 -13.10 -14.21 10.64
N ASP A 71 -12.51 -13.13 10.14
CA ASP A 71 -11.14 -12.73 10.45
C ASP A 71 -11.15 -11.53 11.40
N PRO A 72 -10.31 -11.52 12.44
CA PRO A 72 -10.15 -10.34 13.25
C PRO A 72 -9.60 -9.20 12.38
N PRO A 73 -10.00 -7.94 12.60
CA PRO A 73 -9.53 -6.79 11.82
C PRO A 73 -8.00 -6.57 11.93
N THR A 74 -7.34 -7.28 12.85
CA THR A 74 -5.89 -7.30 13.02
C THR A 74 -5.16 -8.30 12.12
N LEU A 75 -5.86 -9.23 11.46
CA LEU A 75 -5.24 -10.25 10.60
C LEU A 75 -4.59 -9.62 9.35
N THR A 76 -5.14 -8.51 8.86
CA THR A 76 -4.64 -7.72 7.72
C THR A 76 -3.97 -6.43 8.17
N ALA A 77 -3.11 -6.48 9.19
CA ALA A 77 -2.40 -5.31 9.72
C ALA A 77 -1.58 -4.53 8.67
N THR A 78 -1.22 -5.17 7.55
CA THR A 78 -0.52 -4.60 6.40
C THR A 78 -1.36 -3.60 5.59
N SER A 79 -2.70 -3.63 5.67
CA SER A 79 -3.56 -2.67 4.95
C SER A 79 -3.81 -1.37 5.73
N THR A 80 -3.16 -1.18 6.88
CA THR A 80 -3.32 0.03 7.68
C THR A 80 -2.54 1.20 7.07
N LEU A 81 -3.08 2.41 7.19
CA LEU A 81 -2.40 3.63 6.70
C LEU A 81 -1.05 3.84 7.38
N GLU A 82 -0.95 3.53 8.68
CA GLU A 82 0.29 3.63 9.45
C GLU A 82 1.38 2.71 8.90
N HIS A 83 1.04 1.46 8.55
CA HIS A 83 2.00 0.53 7.97
C HIS A 83 2.48 0.99 6.58
N GLN A 84 1.58 1.53 5.77
CA GLN A 84 1.91 2.10 4.46
C GLN A 84 2.82 3.32 4.59
N ALA A 85 2.51 4.24 5.52
CA ALA A 85 3.32 5.41 5.80
C ALA A 85 4.74 5.05 6.27
N ALA A 86 4.86 4.08 7.18
CA ALA A 86 6.16 3.58 7.63
C ALA A 86 6.99 2.97 6.49
N THR A 87 6.34 2.20 5.61
CA THR A 87 7.00 1.60 4.43
C THR A 87 7.51 2.66 3.47
N LEU A 88 6.68 3.67 3.17
CA LEU A 88 7.07 4.79 2.32
C LEU A 88 8.23 5.59 2.92
N ALA A 89 8.22 5.85 4.23
CA ALA A 89 9.31 6.55 4.90
C ALA A 89 10.64 5.80 4.83
N LEU A 90 10.63 4.47 4.92
CA LEU A 90 11.83 3.65 4.73
C LEU A 90 12.32 3.69 3.28
N GLN A 91 11.40 3.61 2.32
CA GLN A 91 11.72 3.68 0.89
C GLN A 91 12.31 5.03 0.49
N THR A 92 11.73 6.14 0.94
CA THR A 92 12.23 7.49 0.63
C THR A 92 13.60 7.71 1.23
N LYS A 93 13.83 7.27 2.47
CA LYS A 93 15.15 7.36 3.10
C LYS A 93 16.21 6.53 2.37
N ALA A 94 15.85 5.34 1.90
CA ALA A 94 16.76 4.49 1.13
C ALA A 94 17.10 5.10 -0.24
N ALA A 95 16.10 5.64 -0.94
CA ALA A 95 16.30 6.33 -2.22
C ALA A 95 17.20 7.57 -2.05
N GLN A 96 16.96 8.40 -1.04
CA GLN A 96 17.79 9.57 -0.78
C GLN A 96 19.25 9.21 -0.49
N ALA A 97 19.49 8.13 0.29
CA ALA A 97 20.84 7.66 0.54
C ALA A 97 21.55 7.11 -0.71
N GLN A 98 20.79 6.54 -1.66
CA GLN A 98 21.33 6.12 -2.95
C GLN A 98 21.64 7.33 -3.85
N ASP A 99 20.75 8.32 -3.91
CA ASP A 99 20.97 9.56 -4.66
C ASP A 99 22.21 10.30 -4.17
N ASP A 100 22.42 10.38 -2.85
CA ASP A 100 23.60 11.00 -2.25
C ASP A 100 24.89 10.23 -2.57
N ALA A 101 24.81 8.90 -2.74
CA ALA A 101 25.95 8.06 -3.08
C ALA A 101 26.28 8.08 -4.58
N GLU A 102 25.26 8.21 -5.44
CA GLU A 102 25.40 8.28 -6.90
C GLU A 102 25.64 9.71 -7.41
N ALA A 103 25.45 10.73 -6.55
CA ALA A 103 25.71 12.12 -6.89
C ALA A 103 27.13 12.28 -7.46
N PRO A 104 27.28 12.66 -8.74
CA PRO A 104 28.58 12.75 -9.37
C PRO A 104 29.41 13.83 -8.68
N LEU A 105 30.64 13.47 -8.31
CA LEU A 105 31.58 14.38 -7.67
C LEU A 105 31.79 15.61 -8.58
N ASP A 106 31.37 16.79 -8.13
CA ASP A 106 31.46 18.02 -8.92
C ASP A 106 32.92 18.51 -8.98
N LEU A 107 33.64 18.02 -9.99
CA LEU A 107 35.06 18.31 -10.22
C LEU A 107 35.36 19.80 -10.37
N PHE A 108 34.38 20.66 -10.72
CA PHE A 108 34.59 22.10 -10.83
C PHE A 108 34.55 22.80 -9.47
N ARG A 109 33.69 22.34 -8.56
CA ARG A 109 33.66 22.84 -7.17
C ARG A 109 34.80 22.27 -6.32
N LEU A 110 35.28 21.07 -6.65
CA LEU A 110 36.40 20.38 -6.00
C LEU A 110 37.78 20.81 -6.50
N GLN A 111 37.88 21.68 -7.51
CA GLN A 111 39.18 22.19 -7.95
C GLN A 111 39.88 22.89 -6.79
N PRO A 112 41.20 22.66 -6.59
CA PRO A 112 41.94 23.33 -5.54
C PRO A 112 41.95 24.83 -5.81
N LYS A 113 41.27 25.58 -4.93
CA LYS A 113 41.32 27.03 -4.95
C LYS A 113 42.75 27.49 -4.62
N LYS A 114 43.18 28.60 -5.22
CA LYS A 114 44.46 29.25 -4.87
C LYS A 114 44.50 29.47 -3.36
N ALA A 115 45.55 29.00 -2.71
CA ALA A 115 45.68 29.10 -1.25
C ALA A 115 45.59 30.57 -0.82
N ASN A 116 44.56 30.88 -0.03
CA ASN A 116 44.37 32.17 0.62
C ASN A 116 44.33 31.95 2.13
N TRP A 117 44.63 32.98 2.91
CA TRP A 117 44.67 32.90 4.37
C TRP A 117 43.34 32.38 4.95
N ASP A 118 42.23 32.82 4.37
CA ASP A 118 40.87 32.40 4.75
C ASP A 118 40.64 30.89 4.53
N LEU A 119 41.04 30.37 3.37
CA LEU A 119 40.92 28.95 3.05
C LEU A 119 41.76 28.05 3.96
N LYS A 120 42.89 28.55 4.48
CA LYS A 120 43.71 27.82 5.45
C LYS A 120 43.01 27.72 6.80
N ARG A 121 42.29 28.76 7.22
CA ARG A 121 41.52 28.78 8.47
C ARG A 121 40.30 27.87 8.36
N ASP A 122 39.53 27.99 7.28
CA ASP A 122 38.37 27.13 7.02
C ASP A 122 38.75 25.65 6.93
N LEU A 123 39.88 25.34 6.30
CA LEU A 123 40.40 23.98 6.23
C LEU A 123 40.83 23.47 7.62
N GLN A 124 41.44 24.32 8.45
CA GLN A 124 41.79 23.96 9.83
C GLN A 124 40.55 23.74 10.70
N ASP A 125 39.50 24.55 10.51
CA ASP A 125 38.20 24.39 11.17
C ASP A 125 37.50 23.09 10.75
N LYS A 126 37.41 22.83 9.44
CA LYS A 126 36.86 21.59 8.90
C LYS A 126 37.67 20.35 9.28
N MET A 127 39.00 20.46 9.39
CA MET A 127 39.85 19.36 9.87
C MET A 127 39.66 19.09 11.36
N ARG A 128 39.35 20.13 12.17
CA ARG A 128 39.00 19.94 13.59
C ARG A 128 37.65 19.26 13.74
N GLU A 129 36.66 19.69 12.96
CA GLU A 129 35.28 19.18 13.02
C GLU A 129 35.14 17.79 12.39
N GLY A 130 35.84 17.54 11.27
CA GLY A 130 35.84 16.27 10.55
C GLY A 130 36.81 15.21 11.08
N GLY A 131 37.51 15.47 12.19
CA GLY A 131 38.36 14.48 12.86
C GLY A 131 39.57 13.98 12.05
N TRP A 132 39.93 14.64 10.95
CA TRP A 132 41.05 14.24 10.09
C TRP A 132 42.38 14.66 10.73
N ARG A 133 42.88 13.84 11.67
CA ARG A 133 44.22 14.01 12.25
C ARG A 133 45.24 13.70 11.15
N GLY A 134 45.83 14.75 10.59
CA GLY A 134 46.86 14.66 9.56
C GLY A 134 47.88 13.57 9.89
N GLY A 135 48.05 12.65 8.94
CA GLY A 135 48.85 11.44 9.09
C GLY A 135 50.21 11.74 9.72
N SER A 136 50.54 10.95 10.74
CA SER A 136 51.87 10.85 11.33
C SER A 136 52.91 10.80 10.21
N ARG A 137 53.77 11.82 10.14
CA ARG A 137 54.90 11.84 9.22
C ARG A 137 55.79 10.65 9.58
N GLY A 138 55.84 9.67 8.69
CA GLY A 138 56.86 8.62 8.72
C GLY A 138 58.23 9.29 8.75
N ARG A 139 58.92 9.11 9.88
CA ARG A 139 60.34 9.40 10.04
C ARG A 139 61.09 8.45 9.11
N TRP A 140 61.82 9.01 8.15
CA TRP A 140 62.97 8.37 7.52
C TRP A 140 64.20 8.72 8.33
#